data_AF-A0A849ZXV6-F1
#
_entry.id   AF-A0A849ZXV6-F1
#
_cell.length_a   1.000
_cell.length_b   1.000
_cell.length_c   1.000
_cell.angle_alpha   90.00
_cell.angle_beta   90.00
_cell.angle_gamma   90.00
#
_symmetry.space_group_name_H-M   'P 1'
#
loop_
_entity.id
_entity.type
_entity.pdbx_description
1 polymer ?
#
loop_
_entity_poly.entity_id
_entity_poly.type
_entity_poly.pdbx_seq_one_letter_code
_entity_poly.pdbx_strand_id
1 'polypeptide(L)'
;TVTPSVTPSVTPSVTPSPTPTLTPTATITPTPSATPGPTPDGEARRARAPILMYHYISTPPPGAHPYRVGNSVAPEVFAAHLDFLQAEGYTPLPLKTLISHLATGRPELPQKPVVITLDDGYVDNYEQAFPALAARGMTATFFVITDFANRAGEPGFEAYANWAQLAEMAAAGMEIGSHSVDHPDLAGKDQAFLVYQALRSSETIAAVLGAHPHILAYPAGSYDRLVIDVFRSAHFWGAVTTRQGVWQRSDRLFEMPRIRISNDTGAAQLAALLAYDWPE
;
A
#
# COMPACT_ATOMS: atom_id res chain seq x y z
N THR A 1 37.62 -94.64 -8.77
CA THR A 1 37.67 -93.75 -7.58
C THR A 1 37.79 -92.33 -8.06
N VAL A 2 36.68 -91.60 -8.11
CA VAL A 2 36.65 -90.17 -8.49
C VAL A 2 35.69 -89.49 -7.51
N THR A 3 36.26 -88.66 -6.66
CA THR A 3 35.59 -87.92 -5.59
C THR A 3 34.92 -86.66 -6.19
N PRO A 4 33.65 -86.35 -5.90
CA PRO A 4 33.09 -85.07 -6.28
C PRO A 4 33.65 -83.96 -5.38
N SER A 5 34.19 -82.93 -6.03
CA SER A 5 34.75 -81.71 -5.43
C SER A 5 33.62 -80.72 -5.09
N VAL A 6 33.62 -80.20 -3.86
CA VAL A 6 32.67 -79.19 -3.41
C VAL A 6 33.24 -77.80 -3.71
N THR A 7 32.56 -77.04 -4.58
CA THR A 7 32.89 -75.62 -4.82
C THR A 7 32.30 -74.74 -3.71
N PRO A 8 33.08 -73.85 -3.09
CA PRO A 8 32.55 -72.93 -2.07
C PRO A 8 31.72 -71.80 -2.70
N SER A 9 30.59 -71.50 -2.05
CA SER A 9 29.70 -70.37 -2.39
C SER A 9 30.33 -69.05 -1.95
N VAL A 10 30.40 -68.07 -2.86
CA VAL A 10 30.90 -66.72 -2.58
C VAL A 10 29.78 -65.88 -1.95
N THR A 11 29.99 -65.39 -0.74
CA THR A 11 29.09 -64.44 -0.05
C THR A 11 29.18 -63.05 -0.72
N PRO A 12 28.05 -62.36 -1.02
CA PRO A 12 28.11 -61.03 -1.61
C PRO A 12 28.62 -59.99 -0.60
N SER A 13 29.56 -59.16 -1.06
CA SER A 13 30.10 -58.01 -0.34
C SER A 13 29.11 -56.85 -0.37
N VAL A 14 28.78 -56.28 0.79
CA VAL A 14 27.83 -55.17 0.92
C VAL A 14 28.55 -53.86 0.58
N THR A 15 28.10 -53.19 -0.49
CA THR A 15 28.57 -51.84 -0.85
C THR A 15 28.08 -50.82 0.20
N PRO A 16 28.94 -49.96 0.75
CA PRO A 16 28.51 -48.91 1.67
C PRO A 16 27.64 -47.87 0.94
N SER A 17 26.48 -47.55 1.53
CA SER A 17 25.55 -46.55 1.03
C SER A 17 26.12 -45.12 1.23
N PRO A 18 25.92 -44.18 0.29
CA PRO A 18 26.45 -42.83 0.44
C PRO A 18 25.80 -42.08 1.61
N THR A 19 26.63 -41.43 2.43
CA THR A 19 26.18 -40.57 3.52
C THR A 19 25.36 -39.39 2.97
N PRO A 20 24.14 -39.14 3.46
CA PRO A 20 23.34 -37.99 3.01
C PRO A 20 24.01 -36.68 3.41
N THR A 21 24.29 -35.82 2.42
CA THR A 21 24.71 -34.44 2.63
C THR A 21 23.55 -33.67 3.26
N LEU A 22 23.75 -33.14 4.48
CA LEU A 22 22.76 -32.30 5.15
C LEU A 22 22.54 -31.03 4.33
N THR A 23 21.30 -30.84 3.86
CA THR A 23 20.85 -29.59 3.25
C THR A 23 20.93 -28.48 4.31
N PRO A 24 21.48 -27.29 4.00
CA PRO A 24 21.51 -26.19 4.97
C PRO A 24 20.08 -25.85 5.41
N THR A 25 19.85 -25.89 6.72
CA THR A 25 18.61 -25.45 7.36
C THR A 25 18.37 -24.00 7.00
N ALA A 26 17.19 -23.68 6.47
CA ALA A 26 16.78 -22.30 6.21
C ALA A 26 16.95 -21.47 7.48
N THR A 27 17.78 -20.43 7.40
CA THR A 27 17.88 -19.44 8.49
C THR A 27 16.52 -18.78 8.62
N ILE A 28 15.93 -18.88 9.81
CA ILE A 28 14.70 -18.17 10.18
C ILE A 28 15.03 -16.68 10.15
N THR A 29 14.74 -16.00 9.04
CA THR A 29 14.70 -14.53 9.01
C THR A 29 13.65 -14.10 10.03
N PRO A 30 13.97 -13.24 11.01
CA PRO A 30 12.98 -12.78 11.97
C PRO A 30 11.82 -12.14 11.20
N THR A 31 10.60 -12.61 11.46
CA THR A 31 9.39 -11.97 10.96
C THR A 31 9.40 -10.52 11.44
N PRO A 32 9.21 -9.52 10.55
CA PRO A 32 9.09 -8.14 11.00
C PRO A 32 7.97 -8.06 12.06
N SER A 33 8.28 -7.44 13.19
CA SER A 33 7.28 -7.22 14.24
C SER A 33 6.41 -6.03 13.82
N ALA A 34 5.09 -6.15 13.95
CA ALA A 34 4.20 -5.02 13.75
C ALA A 34 4.63 -3.84 14.63
N THR A 35 4.82 -2.67 14.02
CA THR A 35 5.13 -1.44 14.77
C THR A 35 3.82 -0.96 15.40
N PRO A 36 3.74 -0.86 16.74
CA PRO A 36 2.54 -0.36 17.40
C PRO A 36 2.19 1.04 16.87
N GLY A 37 0.89 1.28 16.70
CA GLY A 37 0.40 2.61 16.35
C GLY A 37 0.70 3.66 17.41
N PRO A 38 0.62 4.95 17.06
CA PRO A 38 0.75 6.02 18.04
C PRO A 38 -0.34 5.85 19.11
N THR A 39 0.06 5.74 20.37
CA THR A 39 -0.87 5.68 21.49
C THR A 39 -1.57 7.03 21.63
N PRO A 40 -2.91 7.12 21.46
CA PRO A 40 -3.61 8.37 21.63
C PRO A 40 -3.43 8.93 23.04
N ASP A 41 -3.15 10.22 23.16
CA ASP A 41 -2.98 10.89 24.46
C ASP A 41 -4.30 11.35 25.10
N GLY A 42 -5.42 11.04 24.45
CA GLY A 42 -6.78 11.37 24.92
C GLY A 42 -7.29 12.74 24.48
N GLU A 43 -6.44 13.58 23.88
CA GLU A 43 -6.86 14.90 23.40
C GLU A 43 -7.58 14.81 22.05
N ALA A 44 -8.75 15.46 21.97
CA ALA A 44 -9.48 15.58 20.72
C ALA A 44 -8.76 16.58 19.80
N ARG A 45 -8.33 16.12 18.62
CA ARG A 45 -7.61 16.95 17.65
C ARG A 45 -8.31 16.94 16.30
N ARG A 46 -8.18 18.07 15.61
CA ARG A 46 -8.55 18.23 14.21
C ARG A 46 -7.44 18.96 13.46
N ALA A 47 -7.25 18.61 12.20
CA ALA A 47 -6.32 19.28 11.30
C ALA A 47 -6.97 19.49 9.93
N ARG A 48 -6.75 20.67 9.35
CA ARG A 48 -7.05 20.92 7.94
C ARG A 48 -5.89 20.38 7.11
N ALA A 49 -5.98 19.12 6.72
CA ALA A 49 -4.96 18.41 5.96
C ALA A 49 -5.63 17.67 4.79
N PRO A 50 -5.68 18.31 3.59
CA PRO A 50 -6.18 17.67 2.38
C PRO A 50 -5.40 16.38 2.07
N ILE A 51 -6.12 15.31 1.80
CA ILE A 51 -5.57 14.05 1.31
C ILE A 51 -6.03 13.90 -0.14
N LEU A 52 -5.13 14.02 -1.11
CA LEU A 52 -5.44 13.94 -2.53
C LEU A 52 -5.49 12.47 -2.96
N MET A 53 -6.57 12.06 -3.61
CA MET A 53 -6.81 10.71 -4.10
C MET A 53 -6.67 10.66 -5.61
N TYR A 54 -5.54 10.13 -6.08
CA TYR A 54 -5.27 9.79 -7.48
C TYR A 54 -5.41 8.27 -7.66
N HIS A 55 -5.49 7.81 -8.91
CA HIS A 55 -5.38 6.38 -9.24
C HIS A 55 -4.33 6.22 -10.33
N TYR A 56 -4.69 6.52 -11.58
CA TYR A 56 -3.80 6.37 -12.71
C TYR A 56 -3.11 7.68 -13.06
N ILE A 57 -1.80 7.62 -13.32
CA ILE A 57 -1.02 8.72 -13.89
C ILE A 57 -0.66 8.39 -15.33
N SER A 58 -1.68 8.33 -16.18
CA SER A 58 -1.55 7.97 -17.59
C SER A 58 -2.73 8.45 -18.42
N THR A 59 -2.47 8.65 -19.71
CA THR A 59 -3.52 8.86 -20.71
C THR A 59 -4.28 7.54 -20.93
N PRO A 60 -5.61 7.51 -20.73
CA PRO A 60 -6.38 6.29 -20.90
C PRO A 60 -6.37 5.86 -22.38
N PRO A 61 -6.29 4.55 -22.69
CA PRO A 61 -6.31 4.07 -24.06
C PRO A 61 -7.66 4.36 -24.75
N PRO A 62 -7.71 4.44 -26.10
CA PRO A 62 -8.96 4.57 -26.83
C PRO A 62 -9.97 3.48 -26.44
N GLY A 63 -11.21 3.89 -26.15
CA GLY A 63 -12.27 2.95 -25.75
C GLY A 63 -12.18 2.46 -24.30
N ALA A 64 -11.30 3.04 -23.47
CA ALA A 64 -11.23 2.73 -22.05
C ALA A 64 -12.59 2.91 -21.35
N HIS A 65 -12.84 2.07 -20.35
CA HIS A 65 -14.04 2.14 -19.52
C HIS A 65 -14.18 3.54 -18.87
N PRO A 66 -15.40 4.11 -18.72
CA PRO A 66 -15.58 5.42 -18.10
C PRO A 66 -14.92 5.60 -16.73
N TYR A 67 -14.86 4.55 -15.90
CA TYR A 67 -14.10 4.58 -14.63
C TYR A 67 -12.59 4.77 -14.84
N ARG A 68 -11.98 4.09 -15.82
CA ARG A 68 -10.57 4.29 -16.19
C ARG A 68 -10.34 5.72 -16.65
N VAL A 69 -11.24 6.24 -17.48
CA VAL A 69 -11.16 7.63 -17.97
C VAL A 69 -11.28 8.62 -16.82
N GLY A 70 -12.31 8.50 -15.97
CA GLY A 70 -12.56 9.45 -14.89
C GLY A 70 -11.48 9.49 -13.81
N ASN A 71 -10.80 8.37 -13.57
CA ASN A 71 -9.72 8.26 -12.57
C ASN A 71 -8.30 8.42 -13.16
N SER A 72 -8.19 8.86 -14.42
CA SER A 72 -6.91 9.08 -15.11
C SER A 72 -6.48 10.54 -15.04
N VAL A 73 -5.25 10.80 -14.57
CA VAL A 73 -4.61 12.12 -14.70
C VAL A 73 -3.42 11.98 -15.64
N ALA A 74 -3.30 12.85 -16.65
CA ALA A 74 -2.16 12.82 -17.55
C ALA A 74 -0.85 13.18 -16.80
N PRO A 75 0.31 12.57 -17.14
CA PRO A 75 1.57 12.81 -16.42
C PRO A 75 1.97 14.29 -16.32
N GLU A 76 1.76 15.06 -17.38
CA GLU A 76 2.02 16.50 -17.42
C GLU A 76 1.08 17.31 -16.51
N VAL A 77 -0.17 16.86 -16.34
CA VAL A 77 -1.12 17.48 -15.41
C VAL A 77 -0.74 17.16 -13.97
N PHE A 78 -0.35 15.91 -13.69
CA PHE A 78 0.15 15.52 -12.38
C PHE A 78 1.41 16.32 -12.00
N ALA A 79 2.36 16.47 -12.91
CA ALA A 79 3.54 17.31 -12.70
C ALA A 79 3.15 18.78 -12.38
N ALA A 80 2.19 19.33 -13.13
CA ALA A 80 1.66 20.67 -12.88
C ALA A 80 0.96 20.80 -11.52
N HIS A 81 0.29 19.74 -11.03
CA HIS A 81 -0.26 19.70 -9.67
C HIS A 81 0.84 19.79 -8.62
N LEU A 82 1.93 19.02 -8.78
CA LEU A 82 3.05 19.05 -7.85
C LEU A 82 3.74 20.42 -7.84
N ASP A 83 3.96 21.01 -9.02
CA ASP A 83 4.53 22.36 -9.15
C ASP A 83 3.65 23.42 -8.48
N PHE A 84 2.34 23.33 -8.67
CA PHE A 84 1.38 24.20 -7.99
C PHE A 84 1.46 24.05 -6.48
N LEU A 85 1.44 22.82 -5.94
CA LEU A 85 1.53 22.57 -4.51
C LEU A 85 2.80 23.22 -3.92
N GLN A 86 3.94 23.04 -4.59
CA GLN A 86 5.22 23.62 -4.16
C GLN A 86 5.21 25.16 -4.22
N ALA A 87 4.73 25.73 -5.33
CA ALA A 87 4.66 27.18 -5.51
C ALA A 87 3.75 27.86 -4.48
N GLU A 88 2.65 27.20 -4.10
CA GLU A 88 1.71 27.67 -3.10
C GLU A 88 2.14 27.34 -1.65
N GLY A 89 3.32 26.75 -1.46
CA GLY A 89 3.86 26.45 -0.13
C GLY A 89 3.17 25.30 0.60
N TYR A 90 2.46 24.42 -0.11
CA TYR A 90 2.02 23.15 0.47
C TYR A 90 3.22 22.26 0.75
N THR A 91 3.19 21.57 1.88
CA THR A 91 4.24 20.64 2.31
C THR A 91 3.67 19.22 2.30
N PRO A 92 4.07 18.37 1.32
CA PRO A 92 3.72 16.96 1.31
C PRO A 92 4.29 16.24 2.53
N LEU A 93 3.50 15.35 3.14
CA LEU A 93 3.95 14.54 4.27
C LEU A 93 3.38 13.11 4.23
N PRO A 94 4.08 12.13 4.83
CA PRO A 94 3.59 10.75 4.90
C PRO A 94 2.30 10.67 5.70
N LEU A 95 1.35 9.84 5.27
CA LEU A 95 0.04 9.76 5.92
C LEU A 95 0.16 9.27 7.37
N LYS A 96 1.12 8.38 7.67
CA LYS A 96 1.43 8.01 9.08
C LYS A 96 1.78 9.20 9.97
N THR A 97 2.44 10.24 9.43
CA THR A 97 2.80 11.44 10.18
C THR A 97 1.57 12.24 10.57
N LEU A 98 0.59 12.34 9.66
CA LEU A 98 -0.70 12.97 9.96
C LEU A 98 -1.47 12.22 11.05
N ILE A 99 -1.51 10.89 10.97
CA ILE A 99 -2.15 10.04 11.99
C ILE A 99 -1.47 10.22 13.35
N SER A 100 -0.13 10.19 13.40
CA SER A 100 0.63 10.44 14.62
C SER A 100 0.36 11.81 15.22
N HIS A 101 0.28 12.87 14.40
CA HIS A 101 -0.08 14.20 14.85
C HIS A 101 -1.49 14.23 15.46
N LEU A 102 -2.48 13.64 14.80
CA LEU A 102 -3.84 13.61 15.32
C LEU A 102 -3.92 12.82 16.63
N ALA A 103 -3.19 11.72 16.75
CA ALA A 103 -3.18 10.88 17.95
C ALA A 103 -2.42 11.50 19.15
N THR A 104 -1.31 12.21 18.90
CA THR A 104 -0.34 12.58 19.97
C THR A 104 0.01 14.07 20.00
N GLY A 105 -0.49 14.86 19.05
CA GLY A 105 -0.07 16.24 18.82
C GLY A 105 1.34 16.37 18.24
N ARG A 106 2.03 15.26 17.92
CA ARG A 106 3.41 15.25 17.43
C ARG A 106 3.59 14.41 16.16
N PRO A 107 4.47 14.83 15.23
CA PRO A 107 5.13 16.15 15.19
C PRO A 107 4.11 17.27 14.94
N GLU A 108 4.52 18.52 15.11
CA GLU A 108 3.71 19.65 14.62
C GLU A 108 3.58 19.58 13.09
N LEU A 109 2.39 19.89 12.57
CA LEU A 109 2.17 19.93 11.13
C LEU A 109 2.71 21.25 10.55
N PRO A 110 3.18 21.23 9.29
CA PRO A 110 3.46 22.47 8.57
C PRO A 110 2.18 23.30 8.39
N GLN A 111 2.31 24.58 8.04
CA GLN A 111 1.15 25.47 7.91
C GLN A 111 0.16 25.04 6.81
N LYS A 112 0.66 24.50 5.70
CA LYS A 112 -0.16 24.00 4.58
C LYS A 112 0.17 22.52 4.35
N PRO A 113 -0.23 21.60 5.24
CA PRO A 113 0.04 20.18 5.05
C PRO A 113 -0.79 19.65 3.88
N VAL A 114 -0.23 18.73 3.10
CA VAL A 114 -0.97 17.96 2.10
C VAL A 114 -0.48 16.51 2.12
N VAL A 115 -1.38 15.56 1.92
CA VAL A 115 -1.03 14.16 1.71
C VAL A 115 -1.39 13.81 0.28
N ILE A 116 -0.48 13.16 -0.44
CA ILE A 116 -0.70 12.67 -1.79
C ILE A 116 -0.89 11.16 -1.70
N THR A 117 -2.00 10.64 -2.21
CA THR A 117 -2.30 9.21 -2.22
C THR A 117 -2.61 8.72 -3.62
N LEU A 118 -2.13 7.52 -3.96
CA LEU A 118 -2.43 6.83 -5.20
C LEU A 118 -2.95 5.43 -4.88
N ASP A 119 -4.13 5.11 -5.39
CA ASP A 119 -4.78 3.83 -5.15
C ASP A 119 -4.38 2.77 -6.20
N ASP A 120 -4.77 1.52 -5.95
CA ASP A 120 -4.67 0.33 -6.82
C ASP A 120 -3.26 -0.22 -7.15
N GLY A 121 -2.21 0.59 -7.06
CA GLY A 121 -0.84 0.13 -7.32
C GLY A 121 -0.53 -0.12 -8.81
N TYR A 122 -1.08 0.72 -9.69
CA TYR A 122 -0.80 0.64 -11.14
C TYR A 122 0.68 0.88 -11.46
N VAL A 123 1.17 0.30 -12.55
CA VAL A 123 2.57 0.43 -13.00
C VAL A 123 2.92 1.88 -13.36
N ASP A 124 1.94 2.67 -13.82
CA ASP A 124 2.15 4.10 -14.09
C ASP A 124 2.41 4.93 -12.81
N ASN A 125 2.06 4.41 -11.63
CA ASN A 125 2.48 5.00 -10.35
C ASN A 125 4.01 4.92 -10.17
N TYR A 126 4.64 3.85 -10.66
CA TYR A 126 6.10 3.70 -10.65
C TYR A 126 6.74 4.46 -11.82
N GLU A 127 6.19 4.33 -13.03
CA GLU A 127 6.82 4.88 -14.24
C GLU A 127 6.68 6.40 -14.37
N GLN A 128 5.61 6.99 -13.84
CA GLN A 128 5.27 8.40 -14.03
C GLN A 128 5.21 9.16 -12.70
N ALA A 129 4.43 8.66 -11.74
CA ALA A 129 4.17 9.39 -10.50
C ALA A 129 5.41 9.47 -9.60
N PHE A 130 6.06 8.32 -9.36
CA PHE A 130 7.25 8.20 -8.53
C PHE A 130 8.41 9.12 -8.97
N PRO A 131 8.87 9.11 -10.23
CA PRO A 131 9.95 10.00 -10.67
C PRO A 131 9.56 11.48 -10.59
N ALA A 132 8.29 11.83 -10.87
CA ALA A 132 7.82 13.21 -10.76
C ALA A 132 7.84 13.73 -9.30
N LEU A 133 7.48 12.88 -8.33
CA LEU A 133 7.58 13.16 -6.90
C LEU A 133 9.04 13.25 -6.44
N ALA A 134 9.86 12.27 -6.82
CA ALA A 134 11.27 12.20 -6.45
C ALA A 134 12.06 13.41 -6.94
N ALA A 135 11.81 13.88 -8.17
CA ALA A 135 12.43 15.08 -8.73
C ALA A 135 12.15 16.36 -7.92
N ARG A 136 11.10 16.36 -7.10
CA ARG A 136 10.68 17.50 -6.26
C ARG A 136 10.94 17.26 -4.76
N GLY A 137 11.56 16.13 -4.41
CA GLY A 137 11.74 15.73 -3.01
C GLY A 137 10.42 15.55 -2.25
N MET A 138 9.35 15.22 -2.96
CA MET A 138 8.01 15.02 -2.38
C MET A 138 7.80 13.55 -2.02
N THR A 139 6.97 13.31 -1.01
CA THR A 139 6.53 11.97 -0.60
C THR A 139 5.06 11.76 -0.91
N ALA A 140 4.67 10.50 -1.11
CA ALA A 140 3.29 10.07 -1.31
C ALA A 140 3.06 8.69 -0.69
N THR A 141 1.79 8.34 -0.47
CA THR A 141 1.36 7.02 -0.03
C THR A 141 0.72 6.27 -1.21
N PHE A 142 1.24 5.08 -1.54
CA PHE A 142 0.71 4.22 -2.60
C PHE A 142 0.00 3.03 -1.96
N PHE A 143 -1.30 2.90 -2.19
CA PHE A 143 -2.09 1.78 -1.70
C PHE A 143 -2.09 0.67 -2.74
N VAL A 144 -1.59 -0.51 -2.37
CA VAL A 144 -1.38 -1.62 -3.30
C VAL A 144 -2.33 -2.79 -3.03
N ILE A 145 -2.84 -3.38 -4.11
CA ILE A 145 -3.61 -4.62 -4.06
C ILE A 145 -2.60 -5.77 -4.12
N THR A 146 -2.38 -6.46 -3.01
CA THR A 146 -1.18 -7.31 -2.87
C THR A 146 -1.14 -8.50 -3.82
N ASP A 147 -2.30 -9.10 -4.13
CA ASP A 147 -2.35 -10.20 -5.10
C ASP A 147 -2.13 -9.72 -6.54
N PHE A 148 -2.38 -8.46 -6.83
CA PHE A 148 -2.16 -7.91 -8.17
C PHE A 148 -0.67 -7.62 -8.36
N ALA A 149 0.00 -7.09 -7.33
CA ALA A 149 1.46 -6.95 -7.31
C ALA A 149 2.19 -8.31 -7.38
N ASN A 150 1.66 -9.36 -6.73
CA ASN A 150 2.18 -10.73 -6.83
C ASN A 150 2.16 -11.28 -8.26
N ARG A 151 1.16 -10.86 -9.04
CA ARG A 151 0.89 -11.36 -10.39
C ARG A 151 1.34 -10.38 -11.46
N ALA A 152 2.03 -9.30 -11.09
CA ALA A 152 2.47 -8.28 -12.02
C ALA A 152 3.29 -8.88 -13.18
N GLY A 153 2.87 -8.59 -14.40
CA GLY A 153 3.45 -9.18 -15.63
C GLY A 153 2.79 -10.48 -16.10
N GLU A 154 1.89 -11.09 -15.32
CA GLU A 154 0.99 -12.14 -15.80
C GLU A 154 -0.11 -11.55 -16.70
N PRO A 155 -0.70 -12.37 -17.61
CA PRO A 155 -1.86 -11.95 -18.40
C PRO A 155 -3.00 -11.40 -17.54
N GLY A 156 -3.37 -10.14 -17.77
CA GLY A 156 -4.41 -9.41 -17.03
C GLY A 156 -3.89 -8.59 -15.84
N PHE A 157 -2.59 -8.64 -15.54
CA PHE A 157 -1.94 -7.96 -14.42
C PHE A 157 -0.73 -7.11 -14.86
N GLU A 158 -0.53 -6.92 -16.16
CA GLU A 158 0.58 -6.15 -16.74
C GLU A 158 0.53 -4.67 -16.37
N ALA A 159 -0.65 -4.18 -15.99
CA ALA A 159 -0.87 -2.79 -15.61
C ALA A 159 -0.52 -2.48 -14.13
N TYR A 160 -0.01 -3.45 -13.36
CA TYR A 160 0.29 -3.28 -11.93
C TYR A 160 1.79 -3.28 -11.67
N ALA A 161 2.21 -2.49 -10.69
CA ALA A 161 3.60 -2.46 -10.24
C ALA A 161 3.95 -3.78 -9.54
N ASN A 162 5.13 -4.31 -9.84
CA ASN A 162 5.66 -5.50 -9.18
C ASN A 162 6.36 -5.13 -7.85
N TRP A 163 6.68 -6.14 -7.05
CA TRP A 163 7.32 -5.95 -5.75
C TRP A 163 8.71 -5.30 -5.80
N ALA A 164 9.48 -5.50 -6.88
CA ALA A 164 10.78 -4.85 -7.02
C ALA A 164 10.62 -3.34 -7.21
N GLN A 165 9.65 -2.93 -8.04
CA GLN A 165 9.30 -1.52 -8.24
C GLN A 165 8.79 -0.87 -6.95
N LEU A 166 7.89 -1.56 -6.21
CA LEU A 166 7.37 -1.07 -4.93
C LEU A 166 8.47 -0.95 -3.86
N ALA A 167 9.43 -1.88 -3.83
CA ALA A 167 10.57 -1.83 -2.92
C ALA A 167 11.51 -0.65 -3.24
N GLU A 168 11.73 -0.35 -4.52
CA GLU A 168 12.50 0.83 -4.94
C GLU A 168 11.82 2.13 -4.50
N MET A 169 10.50 2.24 -4.71
CA MET A 169 9.73 3.40 -4.26
C MET A 169 9.81 3.58 -2.74
N ALA A 170 9.68 2.49 -1.99
CA ALA A 170 9.79 2.51 -0.53
C ALA A 170 11.19 2.94 -0.06
N ALA A 171 12.25 2.42 -0.70
CA ALA A 171 13.63 2.80 -0.41
C ALA A 171 13.93 4.29 -0.71
N ALA A 172 13.19 4.88 -1.66
CA ALA A 172 13.25 6.30 -1.99
C ALA A 172 12.36 7.18 -1.09
N GLY A 173 11.72 6.62 -0.06
CA GLY A 173 10.95 7.37 0.93
C GLY A 173 9.45 7.50 0.64
N MET A 174 8.93 6.75 -0.34
CA MET A 174 7.48 6.61 -0.53
C MET A 174 6.88 5.68 0.52
N GLU A 175 5.66 5.95 0.94
CA GLU A 175 4.93 5.07 1.86
C GLU A 175 4.10 4.06 1.07
N ILE A 176 4.16 2.78 1.44
CA ILE A 176 3.34 1.72 0.84
C ILE A 176 2.26 1.31 1.86
N GLY A 177 1.00 1.52 1.48
CA GLY A 177 -0.19 1.15 2.25
C GLY A 177 -0.89 -0.08 1.66
N SER A 178 -1.84 -0.64 2.42
CA SER A 178 -2.66 -1.76 1.94
C SER A 178 -3.90 -1.25 1.19
N HIS A 179 -4.22 -1.89 0.07
CA HIS A 179 -5.52 -1.78 -0.58
C HIS A 179 -6.27 -3.13 -0.58
N SER A 180 -6.11 -3.90 0.51
CA SER A 180 -6.56 -5.29 0.68
C SER A 180 -5.78 -6.29 -0.20
N VAL A 181 -6.22 -7.55 -0.21
CA VAL A 181 -5.56 -8.63 -0.94
C VAL A 181 -5.89 -8.57 -2.42
N ASP A 182 -7.19 -8.56 -2.74
CA ASP A 182 -7.74 -8.74 -4.09
C ASP A 182 -8.85 -7.72 -4.43
N HIS A 183 -8.92 -6.61 -3.67
CA HIS A 183 -9.82 -5.48 -3.89
C HIS A 183 -11.33 -5.81 -3.85
N PRO A 184 -11.84 -6.51 -2.80
CA PRO A 184 -13.27 -6.78 -2.66
C PRO A 184 -14.00 -5.59 -2.05
N ASP A 185 -15.33 -5.53 -2.25
CA ASP A 185 -16.17 -4.77 -1.32
C ASP A 185 -16.07 -5.39 0.08
N LEU A 186 -15.57 -4.62 1.06
CA LEU A 186 -15.33 -5.09 2.42
C LEU A 186 -16.59 -5.04 3.29
N ALA A 187 -17.54 -4.14 3.03
CA ALA A 187 -18.72 -4.00 3.87
C ALA A 187 -19.63 -5.23 3.75
N GLY A 188 -20.23 -5.64 4.87
CA GLY A 188 -21.14 -6.78 4.92
C GLY A 188 -20.46 -8.14 4.75
N LYS A 189 -19.12 -8.21 4.75
CA LYS A 189 -18.37 -9.47 4.77
C LYS A 189 -18.25 -10.01 6.19
N ASP A 190 -18.04 -11.31 6.32
CA ASP A 190 -17.82 -11.94 7.62
C ASP A 190 -16.42 -11.65 8.19
N GLN A 191 -16.26 -11.86 9.50
CA GLN A 191 -15.01 -11.58 10.20
C GLN A 191 -13.82 -12.39 9.66
N ALA A 192 -14.03 -13.66 9.26
CA ALA A 192 -12.93 -14.51 8.78
C ALA A 192 -12.38 -13.98 7.44
N PHE A 193 -13.26 -13.59 6.54
CA PHE A 193 -12.90 -12.94 5.29
C PHE A 193 -12.14 -11.63 5.54
N LEU A 194 -12.62 -10.79 6.45
CA LEU A 194 -11.96 -9.52 6.77
C LEU A 194 -10.59 -9.71 7.42
N VAL A 195 -10.45 -10.70 8.31
CA VAL A 195 -9.16 -11.05 8.92
C VAL A 195 -8.17 -11.52 7.85
N TYR A 196 -8.63 -12.32 6.90
CA TYR A 196 -7.82 -12.71 5.74
C TYR A 196 -7.37 -11.47 4.95
N GLN A 197 -8.29 -10.57 4.59
CA GLN A 197 -7.97 -9.36 3.83
C GLN A 197 -6.96 -8.45 4.57
N ALA A 198 -7.10 -8.31 5.88
CA ALA A 198 -6.23 -7.47 6.69
C ALA A 198 -4.84 -8.10 6.90
N LEU A 199 -4.79 -9.34 7.39
CA LEU A 199 -3.52 -9.98 7.73
C LEU A 199 -2.74 -10.38 6.49
N ARG A 200 -3.39 -10.97 5.47
CA ARG A 200 -2.67 -11.42 4.28
C ARG A 200 -2.04 -10.27 3.51
N SER A 201 -2.75 -9.15 3.35
CA SER A 201 -2.17 -7.96 2.70
C SER A 201 -1.04 -7.36 3.53
N SER A 202 -1.21 -7.26 4.85
CA SER A 202 -0.19 -6.75 5.76
C SER A 202 1.10 -7.58 5.75
N GLU A 203 0.98 -8.91 5.88
CA GLU A 203 2.12 -9.83 5.87
C GLU A 203 2.81 -9.87 4.50
N THR A 204 2.07 -9.78 3.40
CA THR A 204 2.66 -9.77 2.06
C THR A 204 3.54 -8.52 1.86
N ILE A 205 3.04 -7.35 2.26
CA ILE A 205 3.84 -6.11 2.21
C ILE A 205 5.06 -6.21 3.13
N ALA A 206 4.88 -6.70 4.35
CA ALA A 206 5.96 -6.82 5.34
C ALA A 206 7.06 -7.80 4.89
N ALA A 207 6.71 -8.89 4.22
CA ALA A 207 7.66 -9.86 3.71
C ALA A 207 8.62 -9.28 2.65
N VAL A 208 8.16 -8.30 1.87
CA VAL A 208 8.98 -7.66 0.82
C VAL A 208 9.69 -6.41 1.33
N LEU A 209 8.99 -5.57 2.10
CA LEU A 209 9.47 -4.24 2.50
C LEU A 209 10.11 -4.21 3.90
N GLY A 210 10.03 -5.31 4.65
CA GLY A 210 10.56 -5.41 6.01
C GLY A 210 9.74 -4.67 7.08
N ALA A 211 8.59 -4.12 6.74
CA ALA A 211 7.68 -3.45 7.66
C ALA A 211 6.21 -3.60 7.23
N HIS A 212 5.32 -3.72 8.21
CA HIS A 212 3.88 -3.77 7.96
C HIS A 212 3.34 -2.41 7.49
N PRO A 213 2.32 -2.40 6.61
CA PRO A 213 1.63 -1.18 6.25
C PRO A 213 0.87 -0.63 7.46
N HIS A 214 0.91 0.69 7.64
CA HIS A 214 0.17 1.34 8.73
C HIS A 214 -1.24 1.75 8.33
N ILE A 215 -1.51 1.97 7.04
CA ILE A 215 -2.77 2.55 6.57
C ILE A 215 -3.42 1.67 5.51
N LEU A 216 -4.74 1.59 5.59
CA LEU A 216 -5.63 0.99 4.59
C LEU A 216 -6.29 2.09 3.74
N ALA A 217 -6.39 1.88 2.43
CA ALA A 217 -7.46 2.50 1.65
C ALA A 217 -8.58 1.47 1.45
N TYR A 218 -9.83 1.83 1.75
CA TYR A 218 -10.94 0.92 1.53
C TYR A 218 -11.22 0.76 0.03
N PRO A 219 -11.23 -0.46 -0.53
CA PRO A 219 -11.67 -0.70 -1.91
C PRO A 219 -13.04 -0.07 -2.17
N ALA A 220 -13.14 0.73 -3.24
CA ALA A 220 -14.32 1.53 -3.59
C ALA A 220 -14.85 2.47 -2.46
N GLY A 221 -14.10 2.65 -1.38
CA GLY A 221 -14.55 3.39 -0.19
C GLY A 221 -15.57 2.64 0.67
N SER A 222 -15.72 1.32 0.50
CA SER A 222 -16.70 0.52 1.21
C SER A 222 -16.18 0.00 2.55
N TYR A 223 -16.89 0.30 3.64
CA TYR A 223 -16.56 -0.13 4.99
C TYR A 223 -17.79 -0.14 5.89
N ASP A 224 -17.69 -0.89 7.00
CA ASP A 224 -18.63 -0.84 8.11
C ASP A 224 -17.88 -0.94 9.45
N ARG A 225 -18.62 -1.04 10.56
CA ARG A 225 -18.05 -1.15 11.91
C ARG A 225 -17.14 -2.37 12.06
N LEU A 226 -17.54 -3.52 11.50
CA LEU A 226 -16.76 -4.76 11.61
C LEU A 226 -15.45 -4.65 10.84
N VAL A 227 -15.48 -4.04 9.64
CA VAL A 227 -14.26 -3.76 8.87
C VAL A 227 -13.27 -2.93 9.70
N ILE A 228 -13.75 -1.82 10.31
CA ILE A 228 -12.90 -0.96 11.14
C ILE A 228 -12.31 -1.75 12.32
N ASP A 229 -13.13 -2.51 13.04
CA ASP A 229 -12.69 -3.23 14.23
C ASP A 229 -11.66 -4.32 13.88
N VAL A 230 -11.85 -5.03 12.76
CA VAL A 230 -10.90 -6.04 12.27
C VAL A 230 -9.56 -5.40 11.87
N PHE A 231 -9.56 -4.38 11.01
CA PHE A 231 -8.32 -3.75 10.57
C PHE A 231 -7.57 -3.06 11.71
N ARG A 232 -8.29 -2.47 12.68
CA ARG A 232 -7.68 -1.96 13.90
C ARG A 232 -7.02 -3.06 14.73
N SER A 233 -7.67 -4.22 14.87
CA SER A 233 -7.09 -5.37 15.58
C SER A 233 -5.87 -5.96 14.86
N ALA A 234 -5.77 -5.77 13.54
CA ALA A 234 -4.64 -6.12 12.70
C ALA A 234 -3.52 -5.05 12.67
N HIS A 235 -3.49 -4.15 13.65
CA HIS A 235 -2.46 -3.12 13.84
C HIS A 235 -2.36 -2.03 12.76
N PHE A 236 -3.39 -1.85 11.94
CA PHE A 236 -3.51 -0.62 11.15
C PHE A 236 -3.73 0.59 12.07
N TRP A 237 -3.12 1.72 11.74
CA TRP A 237 -3.21 2.97 12.52
C TRP A 237 -4.41 3.82 12.08
N GLY A 238 -4.85 3.64 10.85
CA GLY A 238 -5.97 4.37 10.27
C GLY A 238 -6.33 3.90 8.88
N ALA A 239 -7.30 4.57 8.27
CA ALA A 239 -7.78 4.27 6.93
C ALA A 239 -8.38 5.50 6.24
N VAL A 240 -8.27 5.53 4.92
CA VAL A 240 -8.83 6.57 4.07
C VAL A 240 -10.05 6.09 3.29
N THR A 241 -11.00 6.99 3.08
CA THR A 241 -12.28 6.73 2.41
C THR A 241 -12.36 7.45 1.06
N THR A 242 -13.50 7.32 0.36
CA THR A 242 -13.83 8.11 -0.84
C THR A 242 -14.74 9.30 -0.52
N ARG A 243 -15.03 9.55 0.77
CA ARG A 243 -15.81 10.73 1.20
C ARG A 243 -14.99 11.98 0.97
N GLN A 244 -15.60 12.98 0.34
CA GLN A 244 -14.96 14.24 0.00
C GLN A 244 -14.75 15.12 1.24
N GLY A 245 -13.55 15.64 1.46
CA GLY A 245 -13.24 16.52 2.60
C GLY A 245 -11.75 16.77 2.84
N VAL A 246 -11.46 17.73 3.71
CA VAL A 246 -10.07 18.13 4.09
C VAL A 246 -9.81 18.13 5.58
N TRP A 247 -10.87 17.97 6.39
CA TRP A 247 -10.76 17.95 7.84
C TRP A 247 -10.52 16.53 8.32
N GLN A 248 -9.44 16.36 9.08
CA GLN A 248 -9.01 15.08 9.64
C GLN A 248 -9.12 15.17 11.16
N ARG A 249 -9.58 14.09 11.80
CA ARG A 249 -9.93 14.10 13.22
C ARG A 249 -9.38 12.88 13.96
N SER A 250 -8.95 13.08 15.20
CA SER A 250 -8.38 12.01 16.03
C SER A 250 -9.40 10.94 16.42
N ASP A 251 -10.70 11.26 16.45
CA ASP A 251 -11.78 10.31 16.72
C ASP A 251 -12.25 9.53 15.47
N ARG A 252 -11.70 9.84 14.28
CA ARG A 252 -12.09 9.28 12.97
C ARG A 252 -10.89 8.84 12.13
N LEU A 253 -9.82 8.34 12.77
CA LEU A 253 -8.60 7.89 12.08
C LEU A 253 -8.83 6.78 11.03
N PHE A 254 -9.93 6.02 11.14
CA PHE A 254 -10.34 4.98 10.19
C PHE A 254 -11.38 5.46 9.17
N GLU A 255 -11.71 6.75 9.16
CA GLU A 255 -12.75 7.32 8.29
C GLU A 255 -12.26 8.62 7.64
N MET A 256 -10.95 8.73 7.37
CA MET A 256 -10.33 9.95 6.89
C MET A 256 -10.85 10.31 5.48
N PRO A 257 -11.49 11.47 5.28
CA PRO A 257 -11.94 11.90 3.96
C PRO A 257 -10.77 12.30 3.06
N ARG A 258 -11.00 12.24 1.75
CA ARG A 258 -10.04 12.58 0.69
C ARG A 258 -10.67 13.49 -0.36
N ILE A 259 -9.85 14.22 -1.11
CA ILE A 259 -10.28 14.92 -2.33
C ILE A 259 -10.03 14.00 -3.52
N ARG A 260 -11.09 13.63 -4.26
CA ARG A 260 -10.93 12.92 -5.53
C ARG A 260 -10.30 13.84 -6.58
N ILE A 261 -9.24 13.36 -7.21
CA ILE A 261 -8.67 13.98 -8.40
C ILE A 261 -9.12 13.19 -9.61
N SER A 262 -9.85 13.85 -10.51
CA SER A 262 -10.43 13.25 -11.71
C SER A 262 -9.69 13.76 -12.96
N ASN A 263 -10.00 13.19 -14.11
CA ASN A 263 -9.36 13.55 -15.39
C ASN A 263 -9.55 15.01 -15.85
N ASP A 264 -10.57 15.68 -15.35
CA ASP A 264 -10.85 17.10 -15.59
C ASP A 264 -10.24 18.03 -14.54
N THR A 265 -9.55 17.48 -13.54
CA THR A 265 -8.94 18.26 -12.46
C THR A 265 -7.58 18.80 -12.93
N GLY A 266 -7.58 19.94 -13.63
CA GLY A 266 -6.36 20.71 -13.90
C GLY A 266 -5.83 21.44 -12.65
N ALA A 267 -4.71 22.17 -12.77
CA ALA A 267 -4.13 22.92 -11.65
C ALA A 267 -5.09 23.98 -11.07
N ALA A 268 -5.88 24.65 -11.91
CA ALA A 268 -6.89 25.60 -11.46
C ALA A 268 -8.03 24.93 -10.66
N GLN A 269 -8.50 23.76 -11.11
CA GLN A 269 -9.49 22.98 -10.38
C GLN A 269 -8.92 22.44 -9.06
N LEU A 270 -7.66 21.98 -9.04
CA LEU A 270 -6.99 21.59 -7.80
C LEU A 270 -6.92 22.76 -6.81
N ALA A 271 -6.55 23.96 -7.27
CA ALA A 271 -6.54 25.16 -6.45
C ALA A 271 -7.94 25.46 -5.88
N ALA A 272 -8.98 25.36 -6.71
CA ALA A 272 -10.37 25.56 -6.27
C ALA A 272 -10.79 24.54 -5.21
N LEU A 273 -10.47 23.25 -5.40
CA LEU A 273 -10.76 22.19 -4.43
C LEU A 273 -10.03 22.42 -3.09
N LEU A 274 -8.78 22.88 -3.13
CA LEU A 274 -7.99 23.17 -1.94
C LEU A 274 -8.41 24.45 -1.21
N ALA A 275 -8.98 25.41 -1.93
CA ALA A 275 -9.52 26.66 -1.38
C ALA A 275 -10.99 26.55 -0.97
N TYR A 276 -11.70 25.49 -1.39
CA TYR A 276 -13.10 25.28 -1.07
C TYR A 276 -13.33 25.23 0.45
N ASP A 277 -14.45 25.80 0.88
CA ASP A 277 -14.91 25.79 2.27
C ASP A 277 -15.61 24.46 2.57
N TRP A 278 -14.79 23.44 2.77
CA TRP A 278 -15.26 22.09 3.07
C TRP A 278 -15.95 22.06 4.43
N PRO A 279 -17.17 21.46 4.51
CA PRO A 279 -17.80 21.23 5.80
C PRO A 279 -16.92 20.33 6.66
N GLU A 280 -16.93 20.61 7.97
CA GLU A 280 -16.28 19.80 9.00
C GLU A 280 -17.03 18.49 9.30
#